data_AF-A0A800EQU8-F1
#
_entry.id   AF-A0A800EQU8-F1
#
_cell.length_a   1.000
_cell.length_b   1.000
_cell.length_c   1.000
_cell.angle_alpha   90.00
_cell.angle_beta   90.00
_cell.angle_gamma   90.00
#
_symmetry.space_group_name_H-M   'P 1'
#
loop_
_entity.id
_entity.type
_entity.pdbx_description
1 polymer ?
#
loop_
_entity_poly.entity_id
_entity_poly.type
_entity_poly.pdbx_seq_one_letter_code
_entity_poly.pdbx_strand_id
1 'polypeptide(L)'
;MRTDRLLGIPTPTLRNFEVTGTFTTGMYDYDIKNIYVPLDAAQDQLGILDAGQVGMLSVRVQDPDEAGQVAGLIQQTLGPDFQAISWTTTNSALFSALELEKLAMYVILTLIVVVAAFNIVSTLVMVVVDRTREIGILKSMGMTDRMILRIFMLQGLSIGVVGTILGTSLGLVIAWVLDTFEVIKIPPDVYFVEKLPVSIHFSDIASIIAVSLLIAFLATIYPALKASQLQPVQSIRHE
;
A
#
# COMPACT_ATOMS: atom_id res chain seq x y z
N MET A 1 17.88 -13.94 48.11
CA MET A 1 16.88 -13.13 48.84
C MET A 1 17.48 -12.57 50.12
N ARG A 2 17.51 -11.25 50.30
CA ARG A 2 17.65 -10.67 51.65
C ARG A 2 16.29 -10.14 52.05
N THR A 3 15.41 -11.06 52.45
CA THR A 3 14.11 -10.75 53.02
C THR A 3 14.32 -9.98 54.31
N ASP A 4 13.75 -8.80 54.42
CA ASP A 4 13.53 -8.22 55.74
C ASP A 4 12.46 -9.09 56.42
N ARG A 5 12.87 -9.84 57.44
CA ARG A 5 12.13 -10.96 58.04
C ARG A 5 10.80 -10.56 58.70
N LEU A 6 10.44 -9.29 58.68
CA LEU A 6 9.34 -8.74 59.48
C LEU A 6 8.04 -8.49 58.70
N LEU A 7 8.05 -8.32 57.37
CA LEU A 7 6.84 -7.89 56.63
C LEU A 7 6.52 -8.65 55.34
N GLY A 8 7.42 -9.49 54.80
CA GLY A 8 7.13 -10.31 53.61
C GLY A 8 6.87 -9.51 52.31
N ILE A 9 7.09 -8.19 52.33
CA ILE A 9 6.96 -7.33 51.16
C ILE A 9 8.31 -7.30 50.44
N PRO A 10 8.38 -7.54 49.11
CA PRO A 10 9.61 -7.39 48.36
C PRO A 10 10.09 -5.94 48.45
N THR A 11 11.26 -5.72 49.04
CA THR A 11 11.89 -4.39 49.12
C THR A 11 12.59 -4.11 47.79
N PRO A 12 12.23 -3.02 47.08
CA PRO A 12 12.93 -2.66 45.85
C PRO A 12 14.40 -2.35 46.18
N THR A 13 15.31 -3.12 45.60
CA THR A 13 16.75 -2.89 45.72
C THR A 13 17.15 -1.77 44.77
N LEU A 14 17.54 -0.63 45.32
CA LEU A 14 18.09 0.48 44.54
C LEU A 14 19.53 0.14 44.16
N ARG A 15 19.78 0.00 42.86
CA ARG A 15 21.12 -0.19 42.29
C ARG A 15 21.40 0.96 41.34
N ASN A 16 22.56 1.57 41.48
CA ASN A 16 23.02 2.60 40.56
C ASN A 16 23.67 1.93 39.35
N PHE A 17 23.32 2.41 38.16
CA PHE A 17 23.96 2.02 36.89
C PHE A 17 24.65 3.23 36.29
N GLU A 18 25.79 3.01 35.65
CA GLU A 18 26.45 4.02 34.84
C GLU A 18 25.84 4.02 33.43
N VAL A 19 25.50 5.21 32.92
CA VAL A 19 24.97 5.36 31.56
C VAL A 19 26.13 5.31 30.58
N THR A 20 26.22 4.23 29.82
CA THR A 20 27.29 4.01 28.83
C THR A 20 26.97 4.55 27.44
N GLY A 21 25.68 4.80 27.15
CA GLY A 21 25.24 5.34 25.87
C GLY A 21 23.74 5.57 25.82
N THR A 22 23.29 6.23 24.74
CA THR A 22 21.88 6.45 24.42
C THR A 22 21.56 5.86 23.05
N PHE A 23 20.30 5.51 22.83
CA PHE A 23 19.80 5.01 21.56
C PHE A 23 18.56 5.79 21.13
N THR A 24 18.28 5.79 19.83
CA THR A 24 17.09 6.40 19.24
C THR A 24 16.60 5.45 18.17
N THR A 25 15.36 4.99 18.31
CA THR A 25 14.70 4.09 17.35
C THR A 25 13.84 4.86 16.35
N GLY A 26 13.60 6.16 16.60
CA GLY A 26 12.66 6.98 15.82
C GLY A 26 11.20 6.77 16.24
N MET A 27 10.96 5.85 17.18
CA MET A 27 9.67 5.64 17.83
C MET A 27 9.71 6.27 19.22
N TYR A 28 9.11 7.47 19.35
CA TYR A 28 9.09 8.23 20.60
C TYR A 28 8.68 7.39 21.82
N ASP A 29 7.61 6.60 21.67
CA ASP A 29 7.08 5.76 22.74
C ASP A 29 8.04 4.64 23.18
N TYR A 30 8.87 4.13 22.27
CA TYR A 30 9.91 3.15 22.60
C TYR A 30 11.12 3.82 23.26
N ASP A 31 11.53 4.97 22.76
CA ASP A 31 12.75 5.66 23.21
C ASP A 31 12.61 6.19 24.65
N ILE A 32 11.41 6.62 25.07
CA ILE A 32 11.21 7.15 26.43
C ILE A 32 10.88 6.07 27.48
N LYS A 33 10.43 4.87 27.08
CA LYS A 33 9.93 3.82 27.99
C LYS A 33 10.92 2.69 28.26
N ASN A 34 11.99 2.59 27.48
CA ASN A 34 12.91 1.45 27.55
C ASN A 34 14.30 1.83 28.03
N ILE A 35 14.87 0.99 28.89
CA ILE A 35 16.26 1.04 29.32
C ILE A 35 16.83 -0.36 29.14
N TYR A 36 18.04 -0.45 28.59
CA TYR A 36 18.74 -1.72 28.41
C TYR A 36 19.88 -1.84 29.41
N VAL A 37 19.94 -2.98 30.08
CA VAL A 37 21.01 -3.34 31.03
C VAL A 37 21.51 -4.75 30.71
N PRO A 38 22.74 -5.11 31.11
CA PRO A 38 23.22 -6.49 31.04
C PRO A 38 22.26 -7.46 31.76
N LEU A 39 22.00 -8.62 31.15
CA LEU A 39 21.01 -9.58 31.62
C LEU A 39 21.33 -10.09 33.03
N ASP A 40 22.59 -10.37 33.30
CA ASP A 40 23.11 -10.80 34.61
C ASP A 40 22.83 -9.74 35.69
N ALA A 41 23.10 -8.47 35.38
CA ALA A 41 22.85 -7.38 36.32
C ALA A 41 21.35 -7.17 36.60
N ALA A 42 20.50 -7.35 35.58
CA ALA A 42 19.04 -7.35 35.71
C ALA A 42 18.53 -8.54 36.53
N GLN A 43 19.03 -9.74 36.29
CA GLN A 43 18.67 -10.96 37.03
C GLN A 43 19.06 -10.85 38.51
N ASP A 44 20.27 -10.36 38.80
CA ASP A 44 20.76 -10.08 40.15
C ASP A 44 19.87 -9.06 40.89
N GLN A 45 19.46 -7.99 40.19
CA GLN A 45 18.66 -6.93 40.79
C GLN A 45 17.23 -7.37 41.06
N LEU A 46 16.61 -8.07 40.10
CA LEU A 46 15.23 -8.53 40.21
C LEU A 46 15.14 -9.70 41.21
N GLY A 47 16.13 -10.59 41.25
CA GLY A 47 16.13 -11.76 42.13
C GLY A 47 14.99 -12.73 41.85
N ILE A 48 14.44 -12.69 40.63
CA ILE A 48 13.24 -13.45 40.20
C ILE A 48 13.61 -14.75 39.48
N LEU A 49 14.83 -14.89 38.96
CA LEU A 49 15.23 -15.98 38.07
C LEU A 49 16.49 -16.68 38.57
N ASP A 50 16.48 -18.01 38.54
CA ASP A 50 17.68 -18.83 38.78
C ASP A 50 18.65 -18.76 37.59
N ALA A 51 19.91 -19.12 37.82
CA ALA A 51 20.92 -19.22 36.76
C ALA A 51 20.44 -20.15 35.63
N GLY A 52 20.16 -19.58 34.46
CA GLY A 52 19.67 -20.29 33.27
C GLY A 52 18.19 -20.07 32.93
N GLN A 53 17.42 -19.33 33.75
CA GLN A 53 16.04 -18.96 33.45
C GLN A 53 15.97 -17.56 32.82
N VAL A 54 15.14 -17.41 31.79
CA VAL A 54 14.86 -16.12 31.13
C VAL A 54 13.36 -15.93 31.00
N GLY A 55 12.89 -14.69 31.17
CA GLY A 55 11.46 -14.37 31.06
C GLY A 55 10.94 -14.39 29.62
N MET A 56 11.79 -14.07 28.64
CA MET A 56 11.43 -14.05 27.23
C MET A 56 12.65 -14.39 26.37
N LEU A 57 12.42 -15.14 25.29
CA LEU A 57 13.39 -15.35 24.22
C LEU A 57 12.88 -14.64 22.97
N SER A 58 13.64 -13.67 22.46
CA SER A 58 13.31 -12.97 21.22
C SER A 58 13.98 -13.65 20.04
N VAL A 59 13.18 -14.05 19.05
CA VAL A 59 13.67 -14.63 17.79
C VAL A 59 13.54 -13.57 16.69
N ARG A 60 14.64 -13.29 15.99
CA ARG A 60 14.65 -12.36 14.86
C ARG A 60 14.50 -13.14 13.56
N VAL A 61 13.49 -12.78 12.77
CA VAL A 61 13.27 -13.32 11.41
C VAL A 61 13.87 -12.35 10.39
N GLN A 62 14.29 -12.85 9.23
CA GLN A 62 14.83 -12.00 8.14
C GLN A 62 13.71 -11.20 7.46
N ASP A 63 12.59 -11.85 7.16
CA ASP A 63 11.38 -11.22 6.64
C ASP A 63 10.39 -10.94 7.79
N PRO A 64 10.02 -9.67 8.05
CA PRO A 64 9.03 -9.32 9.07
C PRO A 64 7.64 -9.94 8.82
N ASP A 65 7.26 -10.20 7.57
CA ASP A 65 5.94 -10.74 7.19
C ASP A 65 5.82 -12.23 7.56
N GLU A 66 6.93 -12.95 7.62
CA GLU A 66 6.97 -14.36 8.02
C GLU A 66 6.85 -14.54 9.55
N ALA A 67 6.95 -13.47 10.34
CA ALA A 67 7.00 -13.56 11.80
C ALA A 67 5.79 -14.29 12.42
N GLY A 68 4.59 -14.12 11.83
CA GLY A 68 3.39 -14.84 12.25
C GLY A 68 3.48 -16.35 12.01
N GLN A 69 4.01 -16.75 10.84
CA GLN A 69 4.19 -18.16 10.49
C GLN A 69 5.27 -18.81 11.37
N VAL A 70 6.40 -18.14 11.57
CA VAL A 70 7.50 -18.61 12.43
C VAL A 70 7.03 -18.75 13.88
N ALA A 71 6.27 -17.78 14.40
CA ALA A 71 5.68 -17.89 15.74
C ALA A 71 4.76 -19.12 15.86
N GLY A 72 3.95 -19.39 14.83
CA GLY A 72 3.10 -20.59 14.78
C GLY A 72 3.90 -21.90 14.79
N LEU A 73 5.01 -21.97 14.06
CA LEU A 73 5.91 -23.13 14.06
C LEU A 73 6.60 -23.33 15.41
N ILE A 74 7.05 -22.25 16.04
CA ILE A 74 7.65 -22.27 17.38
C ILE A 74 6.62 -22.77 18.40
N GLN A 75 5.38 -22.25 18.35
CA GLN A 75 4.30 -22.68 19.23
C GLN A 75 4.00 -24.19 19.11
N GLN A 76 3.96 -24.70 17.87
CA GLN A 76 3.72 -26.12 17.62
C GLN A 76 4.86 -27.01 18.14
N THR A 77 6.10 -26.53 18.07
CA THR A 77 7.28 -27.29 18.50
C THR A 77 7.46 -27.29 20.01
N LEU A 78 7.22 -26.15 20.67
CA LEU A 78 7.41 -26.00 22.11
C LEU A 78 6.21 -26.48 22.93
N GLY A 79 5.02 -26.58 22.31
CA GLY A 79 3.81 -27.04 22.98
C GLY A 79 3.12 -25.95 23.82
N PRO A 80 2.09 -26.31 24.60
CA PRO A 80 1.18 -25.36 25.27
C PRO A 80 1.80 -24.66 26.49
N ASP A 81 2.92 -25.14 27.02
CA ASP A 81 3.59 -24.55 28.18
C ASP A 81 4.30 -23.22 27.86
N PHE A 82 4.46 -22.93 26.56
CA PHE A 82 5.08 -21.71 26.05
C PHE A 82 4.07 -20.92 25.23
N GLN A 83 4.26 -19.61 25.15
CA GLN A 83 3.49 -18.73 24.29
C GLN A 83 4.42 -18.05 23.28
N ALA A 84 4.29 -18.42 22.01
CA ALA A 84 4.98 -17.75 20.92
C ALA A 84 4.09 -16.61 20.40
N ILE A 85 4.54 -15.37 20.56
CA ILE A 85 3.81 -14.17 20.14
C ILE A 85 4.61 -13.47 19.05
N SER A 86 3.98 -13.20 17.91
CA SER A 86 4.57 -12.40 16.83
C SER A 86 4.40 -10.91 17.13
N TRP A 87 5.33 -10.09 16.63
CA TRP A 87 5.24 -8.64 16.71
C TRP A 87 3.95 -8.09 16.06
N THR A 88 3.43 -8.78 15.03
CA THR A 88 2.15 -8.47 14.39
C THR A 88 0.98 -8.62 15.35
N THR A 89 1.02 -9.59 16.26
CA THR A 89 -0.03 -9.84 17.27
C THR A 89 0.05 -8.81 18.39
N THR A 90 1.26 -8.51 18.88
CA THR A 90 1.49 -7.50 19.91
C THR A 90 1.05 -6.10 19.47
N ASN A 91 1.19 -5.80 18.17
CA ASN A 91 0.84 -4.50 17.59
C ASN A 91 -0.44 -4.57 16.73
N SER A 92 -1.36 -5.49 17.03
CA SER A 92 -2.56 -5.72 16.20
C SER A 92 -3.40 -4.47 15.93
N ALA A 93 -3.53 -3.56 16.90
CA ALA A 93 -4.24 -2.29 16.71
C ALA A 93 -3.60 -1.39 15.63
N LEU A 94 -2.27 -1.33 15.57
CA LEU A 94 -1.54 -0.60 14.53
C LEU A 94 -1.77 -1.25 13.16
N PHE A 95 -1.67 -2.57 13.08
CA PHE A 95 -1.90 -3.30 11.82
C PHE A 95 -3.33 -3.16 11.32
N SER A 96 -4.33 -3.28 12.19
CA SER A 96 -5.73 -3.07 11.81
C SER A 96 -5.99 -1.64 11.33
N ALA A 97 -5.33 -0.64 11.93
CA ALA A 97 -5.41 0.74 11.45
C ALA A 97 -4.80 0.88 10.04
N LEU A 98 -3.62 0.31 9.80
CA LEU A 98 -2.96 0.30 8.49
C LEU A 98 -3.78 -0.44 7.42
N GLU A 99 -4.41 -1.56 7.77
CA GLU A 99 -5.30 -2.31 6.88
C GLU A 99 -6.55 -1.51 6.51
N LEU A 100 -7.17 -0.84 7.49
CA LEU A 100 -8.33 0.01 7.25
C LEU A 100 -7.97 1.20 6.35
N GLU A 101 -6.80 1.80 6.56
CA GLU A 101 -6.28 2.87 5.71
C GLU A 101 -6.03 2.38 4.28
N LYS A 102 -5.37 1.23 4.10
CA LYS A 102 -5.16 0.60 2.79
C LYS A 102 -6.48 0.31 2.09
N LEU A 103 -7.49 -0.18 2.81
CA LEU A 103 -8.82 -0.44 2.28
C LEU A 103 -9.49 0.86 1.81
N ALA A 104 -9.43 1.93 2.62
CA ALA A 104 -9.97 3.23 2.25
C ALA A 104 -9.30 3.79 0.99
N MET A 105 -7.97 3.72 0.91
CA MET A 105 -7.20 4.11 -0.27
C MET A 105 -7.57 3.29 -1.50
N TYR A 106 -7.75 1.98 -1.36
CA TYR A 106 -8.19 1.10 -2.46
C TYR A 106 -9.57 1.49 -2.99
N VAL A 107 -10.53 1.80 -2.11
CA VAL A 107 -11.88 2.24 -2.50
C VAL A 107 -11.83 3.57 -3.25
N ILE A 108 -11.10 4.55 -2.72
CA ILE A 108 -10.96 5.88 -3.35
C ILE A 108 -10.31 5.76 -4.73
N LEU A 109 -9.22 5.00 -4.83
CA LEU A 109 -8.49 4.80 -6.09
C LEU A 109 -9.37 4.11 -7.13
N THR A 110 -10.11 3.08 -6.73
CA THR A 110 -11.08 2.40 -7.61
C THR A 110 -12.14 3.37 -8.12
N LEU A 111 -12.68 4.23 -7.26
CA LEU A 111 -13.68 5.23 -7.66
C LEU A 111 -13.12 6.23 -8.67
N ILE A 112 -11.91 6.74 -8.45
CA ILE A 112 -11.22 7.65 -9.39
C ILE A 112 -11.05 6.98 -10.75
N VAL A 113 -10.61 5.73 -10.77
CA VAL A 113 -10.43 4.95 -11.99
C VAL A 113 -11.76 4.75 -12.74
N VAL A 114 -12.83 4.44 -12.02
CA VAL A 114 -14.18 4.30 -12.61
C VAL A 114 -14.63 5.62 -13.23
N VAL A 115 -14.48 6.74 -12.52
CA VAL A 115 -14.83 8.08 -13.02
C VAL A 115 -14.02 8.42 -14.28
N ALA A 116 -12.72 8.11 -14.30
CA ALA A 116 -11.86 8.31 -15.46
C ALA A 116 -12.30 7.47 -16.67
N ALA A 117 -12.64 6.19 -16.44
CA ALA A 117 -13.14 5.31 -17.50
C ALA A 117 -14.46 5.82 -18.10
N PHE A 118 -15.40 6.28 -17.25
CA PHE A 118 -16.64 6.92 -17.70
C PHE A 118 -16.38 8.17 -18.54
N ASN A 119 -15.35 8.94 -18.20
CA ASN A 119 -14.96 10.12 -18.97
C ASN A 119 -14.52 9.73 -20.39
N ILE A 120 -13.65 8.73 -20.53
CA ILE A 120 -13.22 8.20 -21.84
C ILE A 120 -14.44 7.74 -22.66
N VAL A 121 -15.35 6.96 -22.06
CA VAL A 121 -16.57 6.50 -22.74
C VAL A 121 -17.39 7.69 -23.23
N SER A 122 -17.64 8.67 -22.36
CA SER A 122 -18.48 9.83 -22.67
C SER A 122 -17.89 10.68 -23.79
N THR A 123 -16.57 10.93 -23.74
CA THR A 123 -15.86 11.67 -24.79
C THR A 123 -15.91 10.94 -26.13
N LEU A 124 -15.65 9.63 -26.15
CA LEU A 124 -15.70 8.86 -27.40
C LEU A 124 -17.11 8.78 -27.98
N VAL A 125 -18.13 8.60 -27.14
CA VAL A 125 -19.53 8.62 -27.60
C VAL A 125 -19.87 9.98 -28.21
N MET A 126 -19.45 11.08 -27.59
CA MET A 126 -19.65 12.42 -28.12
C MET A 126 -18.98 12.58 -29.50
N VAL A 127 -17.72 12.15 -29.64
CA VAL A 127 -17.00 12.17 -30.93
C VAL A 127 -17.74 11.36 -32.00
N VAL A 128 -18.28 10.20 -31.66
CA VAL A 128 -19.06 9.37 -32.59
C VAL A 128 -20.31 10.11 -33.06
N VAL A 129 -21.04 10.74 -32.14
CA VAL A 129 -22.26 11.50 -32.46
C VAL A 129 -21.94 12.67 -33.38
N ASP A 130 -20.92 13.47 -33.06
CA ASP A 130 -20.51 14.64 -33.85
C ASP A 130 -20.02 14.25 -35.26
N ARG A 131 -19.42 13.06 -35.40
CA ARG A 131 -18.86 12.57 -36.67
C ARG A 131 -19.79 11.60 -37.42
N THR A 132 -21.06 11.49 -37.03
CA THR A 132 -22.03 10.55 -37.62
C THR A 132 -22.15 10.69 -39.15
N ARG A 133 -22.17 11.92 -39.67
CA ARG A 133 -22.25 12.19 -41.12
C ARG A 133 -21.00 11.70 -41.87
N GLU A 134 -19.83 11.94 -41.32
CA GLU A 134 -18.56 11.50 -41.90
C GLU A 134 -18.45 9.97 -41.93
N ILE A 135 -18.90 9.29 -40.86
CA ILE A 135 -19.00 7.83 -40.81
C ILE A 135 -19.94 7.31 -41.91
N GLY A 136 -21.09 7.98 -42.12
CA GLY A 136 -22.03 7.64 -43.17
C GLY A 136 -21.45 7.74 -44.59
N ILE A 137 -20.66 8.80 -44.86
CA ILE A 137 -19.94 9.00 -46.13
C ILE A 137 -18.88 7.90 -46.31
N LEU A 138 -18.09 7.59 -45.28
CA LEU A 138 -17.08 6.53 -45.37
C LEU A 138 -17.72 5.16 -45.64
N LYS A 139 -18.85 4.87 -45.01
CA LYS A 139 -19.61 3.64 -45.28
C LYS A 139 -20.17 3.58 -46.71
N SER A 140 -20.68 4.69 -47.25
CA SER A 140 -21.17 4.72 -48.63
C SER A 140 -20.04 4.59 -49.66
N MET A 141 -18.81 4.98 -49.29
CA MET A 141 -17.59 4.74 -50.07
C MET A 141 -17.02 3.31 -49.92
N GLY A 142 -17.69 2.42 -49.16
CA GLY A 142 -17.32 1.01 -49.04
C GLY A 142 -16.53 0.64 -47.77
N MET A 143 -16.40 1.55 -46.79
CA MET A 143 -15.77 1.22 -45.52
C MET A 143 -16.63 0.22 -44.73
N THR A 144 -16.01 -0.88 -44.29
CA THR A 144 -16.69 -1.92 -43.48
C THR A 144 -16.80 -1.51 -42.01
N ASP A 145 -17.78 -2.07 -41.30
CA ASP A 145 -17.98 -1.84 -39.86
C ASP A 145 -16.72 -2.18 -39.03
N ARG A 146 -15.94 -3.19 -39.46
CA ARG A 146 -14.66 -3.55 -38.82
C ARG A 146 -13.59 -2.47 -38.95
N MET A 147 -13.56 -1.76 -40.08
CA MET A 147 -12.62 -0.65 -40.28
C MET A 147 -12.97 0.54 -39.38
N ILE A 148 -14.27 0.85 -39.27
CA ILE A 148 -14.76 1.90 -38.37
C ILE A 148 -14.45 1.54 -36.92
N LEU A 149 -14.74 0.31 -36.52
CA LEU A 149 -14.42 -0.18 -35.18
C LEU A 149 -12.92 -0.01 -34.87
N ARG A 150 -12.03 -0.39 -35.79
CA ARG A 150 -10.58 -0.22 -35.61
C ARG A 150 -10.16 1.23 -35.43
N ILE A 151 -10.75 2.17 -36.18
CA ILE A 151 -10.44 3.60 -36.06
C ILE A 151 -10.75 4.09 -34.64
N PHE A 152 -11.97 3.82 -34.15
CA PHE A 152 -12.38 4.28 -32.81
C PHE A 152 -11.64 3.55 -31.68
N MET A 153 -11.34 2.26 -31.84
CA MET A 153 -10.50 1.53 -30.90
C MET A 153 -9.08 2.11 -30.83
N LEU A 154 -8.45 2.40 -31.98
CA LEU A 154 -7.12 3.03 -32.03
C LEU A 154 -7.14 4.44 -31.45
N GLN A 155 -8.20 5.20 -31.67
CA GLN A 155 -8.33 6.55 -31.13
C GLN A 155 -8.35 6.53 -29.60
N GLY A 156 -9.20 5.73 -28.98
CA GLY A 156 -9.24 5.72 -27.52
C GLY A 156 -8.09 4.93 -26.88
N LEU A 157 -7.51 3.94 -27.56
CA LEU A 157 -6.25 3.34 -27.11
C LEU A 157 -5.12 4.38 -27.14
N SER A 158 -5.06 5.26 -28.16
CA SER A 158 -4.08 6.34 -28.22
C SER A 158 -4.24 7.32 -27.07
N ILE A 159 -5.49 7.68 -26.72
CA ILE A 159 -5.79 8.49 -25.53
C ILE A 159 -5.31 7.78 -24.26
N GLY A 160 -5.59 6.47 -24.13
CA GLY A 160 -5.14 5.65 -23.02
C GLY A 160 -3.62 5.62 -22.89
N VAL A 161 -2.90 5.34 -23.98
CA VAL A 161 -1.43 5.27 -24.00
C VAL A 161 -0.80 6.61 -23.64
N VAL A 162 -1.26 7.71 -24.25
CA VAL A 162 -0.74 9.05 -23.94
C VAL A 162 -1.03 9.41 -22.48
N GLY A 163 -2.25 9.14 -22.01
CA GLY A 163 -2.64 9.37 -20.61
C GLY A 163 -1.80 8.56 -19.63
N THR A 164 -1.54 7.27 -19.92
CA THR A 164 -0.69 6.42 -19.09
C THR A 164 0.75 6.91 -19.07
N ILE A 165 1.34 7.27 -20.22
CA ILE A 165 2.72 7.78 -20.28
C ILE A 165 2.84 9.07 -19.46
N LEU A 166 1.93 10.02 -19.66
CA LEU A 166 1.94 11.29 -18.93
C LEU A 166 1.68 11.09 -17.43
N GLY A 167 0.69 10.26 -17.08
CA GLY A 167 0.33 9.97 -15.70
C GLY A 167 1.45 9.27 -14.93
N THR A 168 2.05 8.23 -15.51
CA THR A 168 3.19 7.53 -14.91
C THR A 168 4.40 8.45 -14.79
N SER A 169 4.72 9.23 -15.82
CA SER A 169 5.84 10.18 -15.77
C SER A 169 5.64 11.23 -14.67
N LEU A 170 4.44 11.83 -14.60
CA LEU A 170 4.10 12.81 -13.58
C LEU A 170 4.12 12.19 -12.18
N GLY A 171 3.57 10.98 -12.01
CA GLY A 171 3.59 10.26 -10.75
C GLY A 171 5.00 9.96 -10.25
N LEU A 172 5.90 9.54 -11.14
CA LEU A 172 7.31 9.31 -10.80
C LEU A 172 8.03 10.60 -10.43
N VAL A 173 7.77 11.70 -11.13
CA VAL A 173 8.33 13.02 -10.79
C VAL A 173 7.85 13.46 -9.41
N ILE A 174 6.56 13.32 -9.11
CA ILE A 174 6.00 13.65 -7.79
C ILE A 174 6.63 12.78 -6.70
N ALA A 175 6.74 11.46 -6.93
CA ALA A 175 7.37 10.53 -5.99
C ALA A 175 8.83 10.93 -5.70
N TRP A 176 9.59 11.26 -6.73
CA TRP A 176 10.97 11.72 -6.61
C TRP A 176 11.09 13.04 -5.84
N VAL A 177 10.17 14.00 -6.07
CA VAL A 177 10.13 15.27 -5.33
C VAL A 177 9.80 15.05 -3.86
N LEU A 178 8.83 14.18 -3.55
CA LEU A 178 8.45 13.87 -2.17
C LEU A 178 9.60 13.22 -1.41
N ASP A 179 10.32 12.29 -2.03
CA ASP A 179 11.48 11.62 -1.46
C ASP A 179 12.67 12.59 -1.25
N THR A 180 12.96 13.44 -2.24
CA THR A 180 14.15 14.32 -2.23
C THR A 180 13.99 15.52 -1.29
N PHE A 181 12.80 16.15 -1.27
CA PHE A 181 12.59 17.42 -0.57
C PHE A 181 11.95 17.27 0.81
N GLU A 182 11.63 16.04 1.24
CA GLU A 182 10.99 15.74 2.53
C GLU A 182 9.83 16.71 2.84
N VAL A 183 9.02 17.00 1.81
CA VAL A 183 8.00 18.06 1.81
C VAL A 183 6.98 17.86 2.94
N ILE A 184 6.75 16.60 3.31
CA ILE A 184 5.83 16.20 4.37
C ILE A 184 6.67 15.77 5.57
N LYS A 185 6.84 16.68 6.54
CA LYS A 185 7.37 16.35 7.86
C LYS A 185 6.23 15.90 8.75
N ILE A 186 6.29 14.66 9.21
CA ILE A 186 5.27 14.12 10.09
C ILE A 186 5.70 14.38 11.54
N PRO A 187 4.84 14.97 12.39
CA PRO A 187 5.13 15.10 13.81
C PRO A 187 5.38 13.70 14.40
N PRO A 188 6.56 13.43 14.97
CA PRO A 188 6.91 12.11 15.52
C PRO A 188 6.02 11.71 16.70
N ASP A 189 5.30 12.68 17.27
CA ASP A 189 4.36 12.48 18.38
C ASP A 189 3.10 11.68 17.96
N VAL A 190 2.78 11.63 16.64
CA VAL A 190 1.55 10.99 16.12
C VAL A 190 1.85 9.77 15.27
N TYR A 191 2.92 9.80 14.48
CA TYR A 191 3.34 8.66 13.67
C TYR A 191 4.70 8.19 14.18
N PHE A 192 4.78 6.90 14.49
CA PHE A 192 5.92 6.20 15.08
C PHE A 192 7.19 6.18 14.19
N VAL A 193 7.34 7.09 13.22
CA VAL A 193 8.48 7.17 12.30
C VAL A 193 8.79 8.63 11.97
N GLU A 194 10.08 8.97 11.95
CA GLU A 194 10.54 10.33 11.60
C GLU A 194 10.38 10.64 10.10
N LYS A 195 10.33 9.61 9.23
CA LYS A 195 10.24 9.74 7.77
C LYS A 195 9.42 8.60 7.16
N LEU A 196 8.63 8.90 6.13
CA LEU A 196 8.00 7.91 5.25
C LEU A 196 8.89 7.73 4.01
N PRO A 197 9.70 6.67 3.91
CA PRO A 197 10.49 6.41 2.72
C PRO A 197 9.58 6.09 1.54
N VAL A 198 9.80 6.74 0.39
CA VAL A 198 9.05 6.44 -0.84
C VAL A 198 9.73 5.27 -1.55
N SER A 199 9.25 4.06 -1.31
CA SER A 199 9.74 2.86 -2.01
C SER A 199 8.99 2.67 -3.32
N ILE A 200 9.69 2.85 -4.45
CA ILE A 200 9.13 2.63 -5.78
C ILE A 200 9.51 1.22 -6.27
N HIS A 201 8.52 0.35 -6.39
CA HIS A 201 8.72 -0.99 -6.95
C HIS A 201 8.32 -1.03 -8.43
N PHE A 202 9.18 -1.61 -9.27
CA PHE A 202 8.92 -1.74 -10.70
C PHE A 202 7.68 -2.60 -11.00
N SER A 203 7.41 -3.61 -10.17
CA SER A 203 6.20 -4.44 -10.24
C SER A 203 4.92 -3.61 -10.18
N ASP A 204 4.91 -2.58 -9.33
CA ASP A 204 3.72 -1.76 -9.08
C ASP A 204 3.48 -0.85 -10.27
N ILE A 205 4.55 -0.23 -10.80
CA ILE A 205 4.48 0.59 -12.02
C ILE A 205 3.97 -0.25 -13.20
N ALA A 206 4.54 -1.44 -13.41
CA ALA A 206 4.13 -2.33 -14.50
C ALA A 206 2.66 -2.74 -14.38
N SER A 207 2.21 -3.05 -13.16
CA SER A 207 0.82 -3.39 -12.87
C SER A 207 -0.13 -2.22 -13.15
N ILE A 208 0.23 -1.01 -12.73
CA ILE A 208 -0.56 0.21 -12.99
C ILE A 208 -0.67 0.49 -14.49
N ILE A 209 0.43 0.39 -15.24
CA ILE A 209 0.43 0.56 -16.70
C ILE A 209 -0.50 -0.46 -17.36
N ALA A 210 -0.36 -1.75 -16.99
CA ALA A 210 -1.17 -2.82 -17.56
C ALA A 210 -2.66 -2.63 -17.29
N VAL A 211 -3.03 -2.32 -16.03
CA VAL A 211 -4.43 -2.09 -15.64
C VAL A 211 -4.99 -0.84 -16.32
N SER A 212 -4.23 0.25 -16.41
CA SER A 212 -4.68 1.49 -17.06
C SER A 212 -4.98 1.28 -18.55
N LEU A 213 -4.09 0.59 -19.26
CA LEU A 213 -4.28 0.27 -20.66
C LEU A 213 -5.45 -0.70 -20.88
N LEU A 214 -5.61 -1.69 -20.00
CA LEU A 214 -6.74 -2.60 -20.04
C LEU A 214 -8.07 -1.86 -19.88
N ILE A 215 -8.16 -0.93 -18.91
CA ILE A 215 -9.36 -0.15 -18.67
C ILE A 215 -9.66 0.78 -19.83
N ALA A 216 -8.64 1.47 -20.38
CA ALA A 216 -8.81 2.31 -21.57
C ALA A 216 -9.33 1.48 -22.76
N PHE A 217 -8.76 0.30 -22.98
CA PHE A 217 -9.19 -0.64 -24.01
C PHE A 217 -10.65 -1.09 -23.80
N LEU A 218 -11.03 -1.49 -22.60
CA LEU A 218 -12.40 -1.90 -22.29
C LEU A 218 -13.40 -0.74 -22.45
N ALA A 219 -13.03 0.47 -22.03
CA ALA A 219 -13.83 1.67 -22.19
C ALA A 219 -14.07 2.02 -23.67
N THR A 220 -13.10 1.77 -24.56
CA THR A 220 -13.26 2.01 -26.01
C THR A 220 -14.22 1.07 -26.73
N ILE A 221 -14.47 -0.13 -26.20
CA ILE A 221 -15.24 -1.16 -26.92
C ILE A 221 -16.67 -0.68 -27.17
N TYR A 222 -17.35 -0.16 -26.15
CA TYR A 222 -18.75 0.25 -26.26
C TYR A 222 -18.97 1.38 -27.31
N PRO A 223 -18.23 2.51 -27.26
CA PRO A 223 -18.35 3.55 -28.28
C PRO A 223 -17.99 3.08 -29.68
N ALA A 224 -16.92 2.28 -29.82
CA ALA A 224 -16.46 1.78 -31.12
C ALA A 224 -17.49 0.85 -31.79
N LEU A 225 -18.13 -0.02 -31.00
CA LEU A 225 -19.24 -0.85 -31.47
C LEU A 225 -20.42 0.01 -31.94
N LYS A 226 -20.80 1.01 -31.14
CA LYS A 226 -21.91 1.91 -31.47
C LYS A 226 -21.65 2.68 -32.76
N ALA A 227 -20.42 3.18 -32.96
CA ALA A 227 -20.00 3.84 -34.20
C ALA A 227 -20.07 2.90 -35.42
N SER A 228 -19.60 1.66 -35.24
CA SER A 228 -19.57 0.67 -36.31
C SER A 228 -20.96 0.25 -36.79
N GLN A 229 -22.01 0.41 -35.98
CA GLN A 229 -23.38 -0.01 -36.31
C GLN A 229 -24.25 1.11 -36.90
N LEU A 230 -23.71 2.33 -37.07
CA LEU A 230 -24.45 3.45 -37.65
C LEU A 230 -24.83 3.18 -39.12
N GLN A 231 -26.10 3.41 -39.49
CA GLN A 231 -26.59 3.16 -40.85
C GLN A 231 -26.46 4.42 -41.73
N PRO A 232 -25.93 4.31 -42.96
CA PRO A 232 -25.72 5.45 -43.87
C PRO A 232 -27.00 6.26 -44.17
N VAL A 233 -28.13 5.56 -44.30
CA VAL A 233 -29.44 6.16 -44.62
C VAL A 233 -29.95 7.01 -43.46
N GLN A 234 -29.65 6.64 -42.21
CA GLN A 234 -30.05 7.42 -41.04
C GLN A 234 -29.13 8.63 -40.82
N SER A 235 -27.85 8.54 -41.17
CA SER A 235 -26.88 9.64 -41.01
C SER A 235 -27.09 10.83 -41.96
N ILE A 236 -27.79 10.64 -43.09
CA ILE A 236 -28.03 11.71 -44.09
C ILE A 236 -29.45 12.30 -43.95
N ARG A 237 -30.38 11.60 -43.30
CA ARG A 237 -31.79 12.00 -43.16
C ARG A 237 -32.11 12.83 -41.91
N HIS A 238 -31.11 13.16 -41.10
CA HIS A 238 -31.25 14.00 -39.89
C HIS A 238 -30.92 15.48 -40.15
N GLU A 239 -31.15 15.94 -41.39
CA GLU A 239 -31.52 17.32 -41.74
C GLU A 239 -32.65 17.28 -42.78
#